data_AF-A0A8T3LIG5-F1
#
_entry.id   AF-A0A8T3LIG5-F1
#
_cell.length_a   1.000
_cell.length_b   1.000
_cell.length_c   1.000
_cell.angle_alpha   90.00
_cell.angle_beta   90.00
_cell.angle_gamma   90.00
#
_symmetry.space_group_name_H-M   'P 1'
#
loop_
_entity.id
_entity.type
_entity.pdbx_description
1 polymer ?
#
loop_
_entity_poly.entity_id
_entity_poly.type
_entity_poly.pdbx_seq_one_letter_code
_entity_poly.pdbx_strand_id
1 'polypeptide(L)'
;TTVYATKAQAMRAAQAKWDKLQRGVAEFSISLATGRADIYTETPVKVSGFKRVIDEQDWTITKVTHFLNNSGFTTSLELEVRLSDVEYETEDDE
;
A
#
# COMPACT_ATOMS: atom_id res chain seq x y z
N THR A 1 24.50 0.78 9.69
CA THR A 1 25.24 0.16 8.58
C THR A 1 24.89 -1.31 8.51
N THR A 2 24.06 -1.73 7.56
CA THR A 2 23.80 -3.14 7.30
C THR A 2 24.86 -3.64 6.31
N VAL A 3 25.72 -4.57 6.74
CA VAL A 3 26.73 -5.19 5.87
C VAL A 3 26.10 -6.45 5.28
N TYR A 4 26.10 -6.57 3.96
CA TYR A 4 25.58 -7.75 3.25
C TYR A 4 26.74 -8.63 2.77
N ALA A 5 26.56 -9.96 2.81
CA ALA A 5 27.62 -10.91 2.50
C ALA A 5 27.92 -11.02 0.99
N THR A 6 26.97 -10.65 0.13
CA THR A 6 27.10 -10.77 -1.33
C THR A 6 26.53 -9.54 -2.05
N LYS A 7 27.07 -9.21 -3.23
CA LYS A 7 26.53 -8.16 -4.14
C LYS A 7 25.04 -8.39 -4.41
N ALA A 8 24.65 -9.63 -4.68
CA ALA A 8 23.26 -10.00 -4.95
C ALA A 8 22.32 -9.71 -3.76
N GLN A 9 22.77 -9.98 -2.53
CA GLN A 9 21.99 -9.67 -1.33
C GLN A 9 21.87 -8.16 -1.11
N ALA A 10 22.94 -7.41 -1.36
CA ALA A 10 22.92 -5.96 -1.26
C ALA A 10 21.96 -5.33 -2.29
N MET A 11 21.98 -5.80 -3.54
CA MET A 11 21.07 -5.31 -4.58
C MET A 11 19.61 -5.62 -4.27
N ARG A 12 19.27 -6.86 -3.87
CA ARG A 12 17.88 -7.18 -3.46
C ARG A 12 17.41 -6.34 -2.27
N ALA A 13 18.29 -6.09 -1.30
CA ALA A 13 17.93 -5.27 -0.15
C ALA A 13 17.77 -3.77 -0.50
N ALA A 14 18.55 -3.27 -1.46
CA ALA A 14 18.38 -1.92 -2.00
C ALA A 14 17.06 -1.80 -2.78
N GLN A 15 16.76 -2.77 -3.66
CA GLN A 15 15.50 -2.83 -4.42
C GLN A 15 14.30 -2.87 -3.48
N ALA A 16 14.27 -3.78 -2.50
CA ALA A 16 13.16 -3.88 -1.55
C ALA A 16 12.96 -2.58 -0.73
N LYS A 17 14.04 -1.86 -0.42
CA LYS A 17 13.95 -0.55 0.23
C LYS A 17 13.41 0.54 -0.69
N TRP A 18 13.81 0.50 -1.96
CA TRP A 18 13.31 1.39 -3.00
C TRP A 18 11.82 1.18 -3.23
N ASP A 19 11.39 -0.07 -3.40
CA ASP A 19 9.98 -0.44 -3.56
C ASP A 19 9.16 0.01 -2.35
N LYS A 20 9.69 -0.18 -1.14
CA LYS A 20 9.03 0.29 0.10
C LYS A 20 8.90 1.81 0.16
N LEU A 21 9.92 2.55 -0.27
CA LEU A 21 9.89 4.01 -0.30
C LEU A 21 8.83 4.51 -1.27
N GLN A 22 8.69 3.85 -2.43
CA GLN A 22 7.68 4.19 -3.42
C GLN A 22 6.26 3.92 -2.90
N ARG A 23 6.02 2.77 -2.26
CA ARG A 23 4.70 2.41 -1.70
C ARG A 23 4.20 3.42 -0.66
N GLY A 24 5.11 4.09 0.07
CA GLY A 24 4.77 5.12 1.05
C GLY A 24 4.52 6.53 0.49
N VAL A 25 4.47 6.73 -0.83
CA VAL A 25 4.33 8.08 -1.44
C VAL A 25 2.92 8.65 -1.25
N ALA A 26 1.90 7.82 -1.02
CA ALA A 26 0.54 8.28 -0.76
C ALA A 26 -0.25 7.31 0.12
N GLU A 27 -0.75 7.84 1.24
CA GLU A 27 -1.61 7.13 2.19
C GLU A 27 -3.02 7.73 2.17
N PHE A 28 -4.04 6.87 2.25
CA PHE A 28 -5.43 7.27 2.32
C PHE A 28 -6.13 6.50 3.45
N SER A 29 -6.88 7.21 4.30
CA SER A 29 -7.61 6.61 5.40
C SER A 29 -9.09 6.97 5.30
N ILE A 30 -9.96 5.97 5.44
CA ILE A 30 -11.41 6.13 5.39
C ILE A 30 -12.08 5.30 6.48
N SER A 31 -13.12 5.84 7.09
CA SER A 31 -13.96 5.13 8.06
C SER A 31 -15.34 4.87 7.48
N LEU A 32 -15.70 3.60 7.40
CA LEU A 32 -16.99 3.12 6.92
C LEU A 32 -17.99 3.12 8.10
N ALA A 33 -19.11 3.81 7.91
CA ALA A 33 -20.21 3.86 8.87
C ALA A 33 -20.89 2.49 9.06
N THR A 34 -20.84 1.63 8.04
CA THR A 34 -21.29 0.25 8.11
C THR A 34 -20.07 -0.65 8.02
N GLY A 35 -19.85 -1.47 9.04
CA GLY A 35 -18.74 -2.40 9.07
C GLY A 35 -18.93 -3.52 8.06
N ARG A 36 -17.83 -3.92 7.43
CA ARG A 36 -17.78 -4.90 6.36
C ARG A 36 -16.75 -5.97 6.71
N ALA A 37 -17.23 -7.12 7.16
CA ALA A 37 -16.38 -8.24 7.61
C ALA A 37 -15.72 -9.00 6.45
N ASP A 38 -16.14 -8.72 5.22
CA ASP A 38 -15.59 -9.29 3.98
C ASP A 38 -14.31 -8.58 3.51
N ILE A 39 -13.90 -7.50 4.16
CA ILE A 39 -12.71 -6.73 3.81
C ILE A 39 -11.48 -7.27 4.53
N TYR A 40 -10.45 -7.62 3.76
CA TYR A 40 -9.16 -8.09 4.25
C TYR A 40 -8.01 -7.28 3.64
N THR A 41 -6.84 -7.35 4.27
CA THR A 41 -5.61 -6.68 3.81
C THR A 41 -5.17 -7.20 2.45
N GLU A 42 -4.39 -6.40 1.72
CA GLU A 42 -3.88 -6.70 0.38
C GLU A 42 -4.97 -6.82 -0.70
N THR A 43 -6.21 -6.44 -0.40
CA THR A 43 -7.29 -6.38 -1.38
C THR A 43 -7.17 -5.10 -2.21
N PRO A 44 -7.13 -5.17 -3.56
CA PRO A 44 -7.22 -4.00 -4.40
C PRO A 44 -8.63 -3.42 -4.35
N VAL A 45 -8.74 -2.11 -4.18
CA VAL A 45 -10.02 -1.42 -4.08
C VAL A 45 -10.04 -0.14 -4.88
N LYS A 46 -11.25 0.24 -5.31
CA LYS A 46 -11.50 1.50 -6.00
C LYS A 46 -12.30 2.42 -5.08
N VAL A 47 -11.83 3.66 -4.99
CA VAL A 47 -12.53 4.74 -4.29
C VAL A 47 -13.26 5.62 -5.30
N SER A 48 -14.38 6.21 -4.89
CA SER A 48 -15.19 7.08 -5.75
C SER A 48 -15.82 8.20 -4.94
N GLY A 49 -15.92 9.38 -5.53
CA GLY A 49 -16.54 10.56 -4.90
C GLY A 49 -15.54 11.48 -4.23
N PHE A 50 -14.24 11.27 -4.42
CA PHE A 50 -13.19 12.18 -3.98
C PHE A 50 -12.65 13.01 -5.16
N LYS A 51 -11.60 13.78 -4.91
CA LYS A 51 -10.91 14.51 -5.99
C LYS A 51 -10.43 13.51 -7.04
N ARG A 52 -10.42 13.94 -8.30
CA ARG A 52 -10.01 13.12 -9.45
C ARG A 52 -8.66 12.40 -9.22
N VAL A 53 -7.70 13.07 -8.61
CA VAL A 53 -6.37 12.51 -8.27
C VAL A 53 -6.41 11.37 -7.24
N ILE A 54 -7.50 11.19 -6.50
CA ILE A 54 -7.71 10.10 -5.53
C ILE A 54 -8.50 8.97 -6.22
N ASP A 55 -9.55 9.31 -6.97
CA ASP A 55 -10.42 8.34 -7.64
C ASP A 55 -9.74 7.62 -8.83
N GLU A 56 -8.76 8.25 -9.48
CA GLU A 56 -8.00 7.68 -10.60
C GLU A 56 -6.84 6.77 -10.17
N GLN A 57 -6.50 6.72 -8.88
CA GLN A 57 -5.41 5.91 -8.36
C GLN A 57 -5.90 4.50 -7.99
N ASP A 58 -5.05 3.50 -8.19
CA ASP A 58 -5.28 2.15 -7.69
C ASP A 58 -4.87 2.06 -6.23
N TRP A 59 -5.80 1.70 -5.35
CA TRP A 59 -5.56 1.59 -3.92
C TRP A 59 -5.48 0.14 -3.48
N THR A 60 -4.58 -0.15 -2.54
CA THR A 60 -4.48 -1.44 -1.86
C THR A 60 -4.65 -1.24 -0.37
N ILE A 61 -5.45 -2.09 0.27
CA ILE A 61 -5.70 -2.01 1.71
C ILE A 61 -4.47 -2.52 2.47
N THR A 62 -3.86 -1.67 3.30
CA THR A 62 -2.73 -2.04 4.15
C THR A 62 -3.18 -2.52 5.52
N LYS A 63 -4.23 -1.91 6.07
CA LYS A 63 -4.76 -2.24 7.39
C LYS A 63 -6.26 -2.06 7.46
N VAL A 64 -6.90 -3.03 8.11
CA VAL A 64 -8.32 -3.06 8.39
C VAL A 64 -8.50 -3.11 9.89
N THR A 65 -9.28 -2.19 10.45
CA THR A 65 -9.64 -2.20 11.87
C THR A 65 -11.16 -2.20 11.99
N HIS A 66 -11.72 -3.32 12.45
CA HIS A 66 -13.14 -3.41 12.75
C HIS A 66 -13.40 -2.97 14.18
N PHE A 67 -14.42 -2.13 14.37
CA PHE A 67 -14.87 -1.70 15.68
C PHE A 67 -16.30 -2.20 15.90
N LEU A 68 -16.55 -2.79 17.06
CA LEU A 68 -17.88 -3.17 17.51
C LEU A 68 -18.15 -2.45 18.82
N ASN A 69 -19.12 -1.54 18.82
CA ASN A 69 -19.49 -0.78 20.00
C ASN A 69 -21.02 -0.56 20.07
N ASN A 70 -21.48 0.18 21.07
CA ASN A 70 -22.91 0.43 21.30
C ASN A 70 -23.60 1.24 20.17
N SER A 71 -22.83 1.82 19.24
CA SER A 71 -23.31 2.52 18.04
C SER A 71 -23.34 1.63 16.79
N GLY A 72 -22.89 0.38 16.89
CA GLY A 72 -22.93 -0.61 15.80
C GLY A 72 -21.56 -1.15 15.43
N PHE A 73 -21.52 -1.83 14.28
CA PHE A 73 -20.31 -2.37 13.67
C PHE A 73 -19.79 -1.37 12.64
N THR A 74 -18.57 -0.87 12.80
CA THR A 74 -17.89 0.05 11.89
C THR A 74 -16.54 -0.50 11.47
N THR A 75 -15.95 0.03 10.40
CA THR A 75 -14.65 -0.43 9.91
C THR A 75 -13.83 0.75 9.42
N SER A 76 -12.62 0.88 9.95
CA SER A 76 -11.63 1.85 9.46
C SER A 76 -10.63 1.13 8.56
N LEU A 77 -10.34 1.75 7.42
CA LEU A 77 -9.45 1.25 6.39
C LEU A 77 -8.29 2.22 6.19
N GLU A 78 -7.10 1.67 6.05
CA GLU A 78 -5.89 2.37 5.62
C GLU A 78 -5.47 1.78 4.28
N LEU A 79 -5.19 2.66 3.33
CA LEU A 79 -4.92 2.33 1.93
C LEU A 79 -3.63 2.99 1.47
N GLU A 80 -2.87 2.26 0.65
CA GLU A 80 -1.69 2.77 -0.05
C GLU A 80 -1.90 2.70 -1.56
N VAL A 81 -1.19 3.56 -2.30
CA VAL A 81 -1.21 3.50 -3.76
C VAL A 81 -0.48 2.25 -4.23
N ARG A 82 -1.15 1.48 -5.08
CA ARG A 82 -0.57 0.34 -5.77
C ARG A 82 0.31 0.87 -6.90
N LEU A 83 1.61 0.94 -6.66
CA LEU A 83 2.54 1.15 -7.77
C LEU A 83 2.59 -0.13 -8.61
N SER A 84 2.18 -0.02 -9.87
CA SER A 84 2.56 -0.97 -10.91
C SER A 84 4.07 -0.92 -11.08
N ASP A 85 4.73 -2.09 -10.96
CA ASP A 85 6.18 -2.32 -11.11
C ASP A 85 6.88 -1.25 -11.96
N VAL A 86 7.56 -0.32 -11.29
CA VAL A 86 8.53 0.53 -11.95
C VAL A 86 9.83 -0.25 -11.94
N GLU A 87 10.01 -1.13 -12.94
CA GLU A 87 11.27 -1.83 -13.14
C GLU A 87 12.38 -0.80 -13.36
N TYR A 88 13.39 -0.83 -12.50
CA TYR A 88 14.61 -0.06 -12.70
C TYR A 88 15.45 -0.82 -13.73
N GLU A 89 15.54 -0.32 -14.96
CA GLU A 89 16.53 -0.80 -15.92
C GLU A 89 17.92 -0.48 -15.34
N THR A 90 18.66 -1.50 -14.93
CA THR A 90 20.09 -1.36 -14.76
C THR A 90 20.70 -1.36 -16.16
N GLU A 91 21.22 -0.21 -16.62
CA GLU A 91 22.20 -0.23 -17.69
C GLU A 91 23.36 -1.12 -17.21
N ASP A 92 23.45 -2.33 -17.76
CA ASP A 92 24.66 -3.15 -17.68
C ASP A 92 25.74 -2.40 -18.48
N ASP A 93 26.43 -1.46 -17.84
CA ASP A 93 27.72 -0.97 -18.33
C ASP A 93 28.71 -2.17 -18.33
N GLU A 94 29.15 -2.54 -19.54
CA GLU A 94 30.14 -3.59 -19.87
C GLU A 94 31.36 -3.68 -18.93
#